data_AF-A0A9D7MKD2-F1
#
_entry.id   AF-A0A9D7MKD2-F1
#
_cell.length_a   1.000
_cell.length_b   1.000
_cell.length_c   1.000
_cell.angle_alpha   90.00
_cell.angle_beta   90.00
_cell.angle_gamma   90.00
#
_symmetry.space_group_name_H-M   'P 1'
#
loop_
_entity.id
_entity.type
_entity.pdbx_description
1 polymer ?
#
loop_
_entity_poly.entity_id
_entity_poly.type
_entity_poly.pdbx_seq_one_letter_code
_entity_poly.pdbx_strand_id
1 'polypeptide(L)'
;MRYRFMDTHRAQWPLAAMSRALEVSRQGYHAWKRREPSRRTIRHATVRLRLKRIFEQTNGSYGSPRMTRVLRNEGEIITHKTVERLMRAEGACMQAASGDTVRRPIQRVLSVRHRICCNEHSTFR
;
A
#
# COMPACT_ATOMS: atom_id res chain seq x y z
N MET A 1 -8.79 12.46 15.70
CA MET A 1 -10.13 12.15 15.15
C MET A 1 -10.97 11.43 16.21
N ARG A 2 -12.16 11.94 16.55
CA ARG A 2 -13.04 11.42 17.63
C ARG A 2 -13.45 9.94 17.44
N TYR A 3 -13.84 9.55 16.22
CA TYR A 3 -14.23 8.16 15.95
C TYR A 3 -13.09 7.14 16.09
N ARG A 4 -11.85 7.53 15.75
CA ARG A 4 -10.67 6.68 15.97
C ARG A 4 -10.45 6.42 17.46
N PHE A 5 -10.61 7.44 18.31
CA PHE A 5 -10.51 7.30 19.76
C PHE A 5 -11.57 6.34 20.31
N MET A 6 -12.82 6.45 19.84
CA MET A 6 -13.91 5.54 20.23
C MET A 6 -13.63 4.08 19.85
N ASP A 7 -13.00 3.85 18.70
CA ASP A 7 -12.68 2.49 18.25
C ASP A 7 -11.54 1.87 19.06
N THR A 8 -10.50 2.65 19.38
CA THR A 8 -9.38 2.22 20.23
C THR A 8 -9.84 1.85 21.64
N HIS A 9 -10.81 2.57 22.22
CA HIS A 9 -11.27 2.35 23.60
C HIS A 9 -12.60 1.62 23.71
N ARG A 10 -13.07 0.97 22.63
CA ARG A 10 -14.33 0.21 22.59
C ARG A 10 -14.39 -0.93 23.62
N ALA A 11 -13.25 -1.49 24.01
CA ALA A 11 -13.16 -2.56 24.99
C ALA A 11 -13.28 -2.05 26.44
N GLN A 12 -12.99 -0.77 26.68
CA GLN A 12 -12.95 -0.18 28.02
C GLN A 12 -14.26 0.55 28.37
N TRP A 13 -14.91 1.18 27.40
CA TRP A 13 -16.15 1.93 27.64
C TRP A 13 -17.27 1.60 26.64
N PRO A 14 -18.54 1.65 27.07
CA PRO A 14 -19.68 1.53 26.18
C PRO A 14 -19.73 2.66 25.14
N LEU A 15 -20.08 2.32 23.89
CA LEU A 15 -20.19 3.29 22.79
C LEU A 15 -21.16 4.44 23.12
N ALA A 16 -22.24 4.16 23.86
CA ALA A 16 -23.20 5.15 24.29
C ALA A 16 -22.57 6.22 25.20
N ALA A 17 -21.73 5.82 26.16
CA ALA A 17 -21.03 6.73 27.06
C ALA A 17 -20.07 7.63 26.29
N MET A 18 -19.25 7.05 25.41
CA MET A 18 -18.32 7.81 24.57
C MET A 18 -19.03 8.74 23.58
N SER A 19 -20.18 8.33 23.04
CA SER A 19 -20.94 9.17 22.08
C SER A 19 -21.49 10.44 22.73
N ARG A 20 -21.90 10.36 24.00
CA ARG A 20 -22.32 11.52 24.80
C ARG A 20 -21.13 12.40 25.15
N ALA A 21 -20.04 11.80 25.62
CA ALA A 21 -18.84 12.55 26.04
C ALA A 21 -18.14 13.29 24.89
N LEU A 22 -18.17 12.75 23.66
CA LEU A 22 -17.52 13.32 22.49
C LEU A 22 -18.46 14.10 21.57
N GLU A 23 -19.74 14.20 21.95
CA GLU A 23 -20.81 14.84 21.17
C GLU A 23 -20.87 14.34 19.71
N VAL A 24 -20.86 13.02 19.53
CA VAL A 24 -20.91 12.39 18.20
C VAL A 24 -22.07 11.41 18.10
N SER A 25 -22.66 11.32 16.90
CA SER A 25 -23.73 10.35 16.65
C SER A 25 -23.17 8.92 16.57
N ARG A 26 -23.88 7.98 17.19
CA ARG A 26 -23.63 6.53 17.06
C ARG A 26 -23.72 6.07 15.60
N GLN A 27 -24.68 6.61 14.83
CA GLN A 27 -24.79 6.32 13.41
C GLN A 27 -23.56 6.81 12.64
N GLY A 28 -22.99 7.95 13.04
CA GLY A 28 -21.73 8.48 12.49
C GLY A 28 -20.53 7.57 12.75
N TYR A 29 -20.45 6.97 13.94
CA TYR A 29 -19.43 5.97 14.25
C TYR A 29 -19.55 4.73 13.37
N HIS A 30 -20.76 4.16 13.23
CA HIS A 30 -20.97 3.00 12.37
C HIS A 30 -20.75 3.31 10.90
N ALA A 31 -21.17 4.48 10.41
CA ALA A 31 -20.86 4.94 9.06
C ALA A 31 -19.35 5.08 8.85
N TRP A 32 -18.63 5.67 9.81
CA TRP A 32 -17.17 5.76 9.76
C TRP A 32 -16.49 4.39 9.76
N LYS A 33 -16.99 3.44 10.56
CA LYS A 33 -16.46 2.08 10.65
C LYS A 33 -16.74 1.24 9.40
N ARG A 34 -17.91 1.43 8.78
CA ARG A 34 -18.31 0.76 7.52
C ARG A 34 -17.74 1.42 6.28
N ARG A 35 -17.01 2.53 6.38
CA ARG A 35 -16.39 3.15 5.18
C ARG A 35 -15.41 2.16 4.57
N GLU A 36 -15.82 1.56 3.46
CA GLU A 36 -15.00 0.74 2.59
C GLU A 36 -13.71 1.51 2.24
N PRO A 37 -12.54 0.87 2.22
CA PRO A 37 -11.34 1.50 1.71
C PRO A 37 -11.61 2.00 0.28
N SER A 38 -11.37 3.28 0.03
CA SER A 38 -11.58 3.86 -1.29
C SER A 38 -10.82 3.07 -2.37
N ARG A 39 -11.31 3.06 -3.61
CA ARG A 39 -10.59 2.45 -4.76
C ARG A 39 -9.13 2.89 -4.83
N ARG A 40 -8.84 4.13 -4.44
CA ARG A 40 -7.48 4.69 -4.34
C ARG A 40 -6.66 4.05 -3.22
N THR A 41 -7.27 3.80 -2.06
CA THR A 41 -6.64 3.10 -0.93
C THR A 41 -6.28 1.68 -1.31
N ILE A 42 -7.19 0.96 -1.97
CA ILE A 42 -6.96 -0.41 -2.47
C ILE A 42 -5.81 -0.40 -3.48
N ARG A 43 -5.85 0.49 -4.48
CA ARG A 43 -4.77 0.62 -5.46
C ARG A 43 -3.43 0.92 -4.80
N HIS A 44 -3.39 1.85 -3.84
CA HIS A 44 -2.17 2.14 -3.10
C HIS A 44 -1.66 0.94 -2.28
N ALA A 45 -2.55 0.11 -1.72
CA ALA A 45 -2.16 -1.12 -1.04
C ALA A 45 -1.52 -2.12 -2.00
N THR A 46 -2.09 -2.33 -3.18
CA THR A 46 -1.49 -3.18 -4.23
C THR A 46 -0.11 -2.67 -4.65
N VAL A 47 0.03 -1.36 -4.84
CA VAL A 47 1.31 -0.73 -5.20
C VAL A 47 2.34 -0.91 -4.09
N ARG A 48 1.94 -0.76 -2.81
CA ARG A 48 2.83 -0.98 -1.66
C ARG A 48 3.40 -2.39 -1.63
N LEU A 49 2.58 -3.41 -1.90
CA LEU A 49 3.03 -4.80 -1.95
C LEU A 49 4.09 -5.02 -3.04
N ARG A 50 3.87 -4.47 -4.24
CA ARG A 50 4.86 -4.54 -5.33
C ARG A 50 6.15 -3.81 -4.97
N LEU A 51 6.00 -2.64 -4.35
CA LEU A 51 7.12 -1.82 -3.93
C LEU A 51 7.98 -2.55 -2.89
N LYS A 52 7.39 -3.25 -1.92
CA LYS A 52 8.10 -4.12 -0.97
C LYS A 52 8.85 -5.25 -1.67
N ARG A 53 8.19 -5.95 -2.60
CA ARG A 53 8.81 -7.04 -3.36
C ARG A 53 10.05 -6.58 -4.13
N ILE A 54 9.96 -5.47 -4.86
CA ILE A 54 11.08 -4.91 -5.62
C ILE A 54 12.19 -4.46 -4.66
N PHE A 55 11.82 -3.89 -3.52
CA PHE A 55 12.77 -3.44 -2.50
C PHE A 55 13.58 -4.60 -1.91
N GLU A 56 12.92 -5.70 -1.53
CA GLU A 56 13.56 -6.92 -1.03
C GLU A 56 14.49 -7.54 -2.09
N GLN A 57 14.05 -7.62 -3.35
CA GLN A 57 14.85 -8.15 -4.46
C GLN A 57 16.10 -7.30 -4.76
N THR A 58 16.06 -6.01 -4.46
CA THR A 58 17.14 -5.06 -4.74
C THR A 58 17.95 -4.71 -3.50
N ASN A 59 17.66 -5.36 -2.37
CA ASN A 59 18.28 -5.12 -1.06
C ASN A 59 18.33 -3.62 -0.69
N GLY A 60 17.27 -2.89 -1.04
CA GLY A 60 17.15 -1.46 -0.79
C GLY A 60 18.06 -0.52 -1.59
N SER A 61 18.67 -1.01 -2.68
CA SER A 61 19.55 -0.21 -3.51
C SER A 61 18.81 0.82 -4.39
N TYR A 62 17.49 0.69 -4.57
CA TYR A 62 16.71 1.55 -5.46
C TYR A 62 15.94 2.63 -4.71
N GLY A 63 16.22 3.89 -5.05
CA GLY A 63 15.42 5.04 -4.62
C GLY A 63 14.15 5.25 -5.44
N SER A 64 13.33 6.20 -4.98
CA SER A 64 12.01 6.53 -5.55
C SER A 64 12.01 6.73 -7.08
N PRO A 65 13.00 7.40 -7.72
CA PRO A 65 13.04 7.53 -9.20
C PRO A 65 13.14 6.19 -9.92
N ARG A 66 13.96 5.26 -9.39
CA ARG A 66 14.18 3.94 -10.01
C ARG A 66 13.00 3.02 -9.77
N MET A 67 12.45 3.02 -8.56
CA MET A 67 11.24 2.26 -8.25
C MET A 67 10.07 2.70 -9.13
N THR A 68 9.93 4.01 -9.38
CA THR A 68 8.90 4.54 -10.30
C THR A 68 9.08 4.00 -11.71
N ARG A 69 10.32 3.91 -12.22
CA ARG A 69 10.58 3.35 -13.56
C ARG A 69 10.28 1.87 -13.65
N VAL A 70 10.64 1.08 -12.63
CA VAL A 70 10.33 -0.36 -12.58
C VAL A 70 8.81 -0.57 -12.56
N LEU A 71 8.08 0.15 -11.70
CA LEU A 71 6.62 0.08 -11.64
C LEU A 71 5.96 0.46 -12.97
N ARG A 72 6.47 1.48 -13.66
CA ARG A 72 5.97 1.86 -15.00
C ARG A 72 6.23 0.78 -16.05
N ASN A 73 7.37 0.11 -15.99
CA ASN A 73 7.67 -1.02 -16.89
C ASN A 73 6.76 -2.23 -16.61
N GLU A 74 6.28 -2.40 -15.38
CA GLU A 74 5.28 -3.41 -15.01
C GLU A 74 3.83 -2.99 -15.37
N GLY A 75 3.65 -1.82 -16.00
CA GLY A 75 2.34 -1.32 -16.43
C GLY A 75 1.63 -0.41 -15.44
N GLU A 76 2.27 0.01 -14.33
CA GLU A 76 1.66 0.93 -13.37
C GLU A 76 1.84 2.40 -13.75
N ILE A 77 0.72 3.10 -13.94
CA ILE A 77 0.71 4.54 -14.19
C ILE A 77 0.72 5.29 -12.86
N ILE A 78 1.91 5.58 -12.36
CA ILE A 78 2.11 6.26 -11.06
C ILE A 78 3.16 7.38 -11.19
N THR A 79 2.95 8.44 -10.41
CA THR A 79 3.87 9.57 -10.31
C THR A 79 4.95 9.33 -9.24
N HIS A 80 6.15 9.83 -9.49
CA HIS A 80 7.28 9.74 -8.56
C HIS A 80 6.93 10.22 -7.13
N LYS A 81 6.22 11.34 -7.00
CA LYS A 81 5.79 11.88 -5.69
C LYS A 81 4.88 10.91 -4.92
N THR A 82 4.06 10.12 -5.63
CA THR A 82 3.21 9.12 -4.99
C THR A 82 4.05 7.96 -4.46
N VAL A 83 5.02 7.50 -5.25
CA VAL A 83 5.98 6.45 -4.85
C VAL A 83 6.76 6.89 -3.63
N GLU A 84 7.33 8.10 -3.65
CA GLU A 84 8.07 8.70 -2.54
C GLU A 84 7.24 8.74 -1.24
N ARG A 85 5.97 9.18 -1.34
CA ARG A 85 5.06 9.20 -0.19
C ARG A 85 4.74 7.80 0.34
N LEU A 86 4.55 6.83 -0.56
CA LEU A 86 4.29 5.44 -0.16
C LEU A 86 5.53 4.82 0.51
N MET A 87 6.74 5.10 -0.01
CA MET A 87 8.00 4.68 0.60
C MET A 87 8.17 5.26 2.00
N ARG A 88 7.92 6.57 2.18
CA ARG A 88 7.96 7.19 3.52
C ARG A 88 6.95 6.58 4.48
N ALA A 89 5.75 6.24 4.01
CA ALA A 89 4.68 5.68 4.84
C ALA A 89 4.96 4.25 5.31
N GLU A 90 5.76 3.47 4.57
CA GLU A 90 6.16 2.10 4.93
C GLU A 90 7.39 2.06 5.87
N GLY A 91 7.93 3.22 6.26
CA GLY A 91 9.01 3.34 7.23
C GLY A 91 10.37 3.57 6.59
N ALA A 92 11.27 4.14 7.39
CA ALA A 92 12.61 4.62 7.01
C ALA A 92 13.50 3.60 6.28
N CYS A 93 13.14 2.31 6.30
CA CYS A 93 13.86 1.24 5.61
C CYS A 93 13.93 1.47 4.09
N MET A 94 12.95 2.14 3.48
CA MET A 94 12.96 2.43 2.04
C MET A 94 13.67 3.72 1.63
N GLN A 95 14.29 4.45 2.56
CA GLN A 95 15.08 5.62 2.20
C GLN A 95 16.40 5.17 1.56
N ALA A 96 16.41 5.03 0.23
CA ALA A 96 17.66 4.89 -0.49
C ALA A 96 18.55 6.11 -0.23
N ALA A 97 19.84 5.87 -0.03
CA ALA A 97 20.84 6.92 0.12
C ALA A 97 20.69 7.95 -1.01
N SER A 98 20.57 9.22 -0.64
CA SER A 98 20.58 10.38 -1.51
C SER A 98 21.88 10.39 -2.32
N GLY A 99 21.91 9.73 -3.46
CA GLY A 99 23.15 9.53 -4.22
C GLY A 99 22.89 9.02 -5.62
N ASP A 100 22.69 9.96 -6.54
CA ASP A 100 22.84 9.73 -7.97
C ASP A 100 24.30 9.33 -8.25
N THR A 101 24.70 8.06 -8.07
CA THR A 101 26.09 7.67 -8.45
C THR A 101 26.34 6.22 -8.83
N VAL A 102 25.35 5.31 -8.80
CA VAL A 102 25.61 3.93 -9.30
C VAL A 102 24.65 3.56 -10.41
N ARG A 103 25.12 3.67 -11.66
CA ARG A 103 24.43 3.26 -12.90
C ARG A 103 24.30 1.72 -12.94
N ARG A 104 23.45 1.12 -12.09
CA ARG A 104 23.15 -0.32 -12.12
C ARG A 104 21.98 -0.59 -13.08
N PRO A 105 22.08 -1.59 -13.97
CA PRO A 105 21.04 -1.91 -14.94
C PRO A 105 19.76 -2.37 -14.22
N ILE A 106 18.62 -1.87 -14.70
CA ILE A 106 17.26 -2.15 -14.22
C ILE A 106 16.78 -3.58 -14.52
N GLN A 107 17.52 -4.35 -15.33
CA GLN A 107 17.03 -5.57 -15.98
C GLN A 107 17.00 -6.85 -15.11
N ARG A 108 17.55 -6.85 -13.88
CA ARG A 108 17.67 -8.09 -13.08
C ARG A 108 16.40 -8.48 -12.31
N VAL A 109 15.38 -7.62 -12.25
CA VAL A 109 14.18 -7.81 -11.40
C VAL A 109 13.00 -8.41 -12.18
N LEU A 110 13.13 -8.57 -13.51
CA LEU A 110 12.04 -8.91 -14.44
C LEU A 110 11.84 -10.43 -14.68
N SER A 111 12.35 -11.33 -13.84
CA SER A 111 12.18 -12.79 -14.04
C SER A 111 11.03 -13.44 -13.27
N VAL A 112 10.03 -12.68 -12.81
CA VAL A 112 8.78 -13.31 -12.34
C VAL A 112 7.61 -12.86 -13.18
N ARG A 113 7.63 -13.30 -14.45
CA ARG A 113 6.42 -13.82 -15.09
C ARG A 113 5.94 -14.98 -14.23
N HIS A 114 5.23 -14.67 -13.14
CA HIS A 114 4.44 -15.69 -12.47
C HIS A 114 3.38 -16.09 -13.49
N ARG A 115 3.61 -17.27 -14.06
CA ARG A 115 2.71 -17.95 -14.97
C ARG A 115 1.47 -18.28 -14.15
N ILE A 116 0.53 -17.35 -14.02
CA ILE A 116 -0.87 -17.74 -13.79
C ILE A 116 -1.31 -18.26 -15.17
N CYS A 117 -0.94 -19.51 -15.46
CA CYS A 117 -1.62 -20.27 -16.48
C CYS A 117 -3.05 -20.41 -15.97
N CYS A 118 -3.94 -19.61 -16.53
CA CYS A 118 -5.32 -19.99 -16.73
C CYS A 118 -5.31 -21.44 -17.23
N ASN A 119 -5.80 -22.37 -16.42
CA ASN A 119 -6.19 -23.68 -16.90
C ASN A 119 -7.71 -23.69 -17.01
N GLU A 120 -8.23 -22.88 -17.94
CA GLU A 120 -9.36 -23.34 -18.73
C GLU A 120 -8.77 -24.35 -19.71
N HIS A 121 -9.11 -25.63 -19.55
CA HIS A 121 -9.55 -26.51 -20.64
C HIS A 121 -9.89 -27.90 -20.08
N SER A 122 -11.18 -28.23 -20.23
CA SER A 122 -11.66 -29.50 -20.80
C SER A 122 -11.19 -30.80 -20.16
N THR A 123 -12.10 -31.44 -19.40
CA THR A 123 -12.24 -32.90 -19.46
C THR A 123 -13.65 -33.21 -19.96
N PHE A 124 -13.73 -33.38 -21.27
CA PHE A 124 -14.75 -34.14 -21.96
C PHE A 124 -14.52 -35.63 -21.62
N ARG A 125 -15.42 -36.24 -20.83
CA ARG A 125 -15.76 -37.66 -20.94
C ARG A 125 -17.11 -37.91 -20.30
#